data_AF-A0A2D7I0P7-F1
#
_entry.id   AF-A0A2D7I0P7-F1
#
_cell.length_a   1.000
_cell.length_b   1.000
_cell.length_c   1.000
_cell.angle_alpha   90.00
_cell.angle_beta   90.00
_cell.angle_gamma   90.00
#
_symmetry.space_group_name_H-M   'P 1'
#
loop_
_entity.id
_entity.type
_entity.pdbx_description
1 polymer ?
#
loop_
_entity_poly.entity_id
_entity_poly.type
_entity_poly.pdbx_seq_one_letter_code
_entity_poly.pdbx_strand_id
1 'polypeptide(L)'
;MDAGVAEKVRAAGGEIFAISSEPQVLSDRAKEEWRLNFETVGDPHHEIAEDCRKRGWLDLFVNVHLGFIRQSTKKAKGWEPTHPKGYFQPGVLAVAENGRVLYRWEGVPTHNNIGGAAGRPTADHVWSRTEEALGEGALKVDAELDADPPLDMRGVPWPLFVSLLVANGWFLTGRGFESEKQIGAAALKLLGFLTSWIVAFLWLPVIPVTLACLAWLAYIIPKVRWLGKEFQNEKSR
;
A
#
# COMPACT_ATOMS: atom_id res chain seq x y z
N MET A 1 -13.64 -28.01 -5.77
CA MET A 1 -12.95 -26.91 -5.08
C MET A 1 -12.04 -26.32 -6.12
N ASP A 2 -12.27 -25.09 -6.56
CA ASP A 2 -11.38 -24.46 -7.54
C ASP A 2 -9.99 -24.34 -6.93
N ALA A 3 -8.99 -24.80 -7.67
CA ALA A 3 -7.59 -24.65 -7.26
C ALA A 3 -7.26 -23.16 -7.15
N GLY A 4 -6.61 -22.75 -6.07
CA GLY A 4 -6.12 -21.38 -5.92
C GLY A 4 -5.14 -21.02 -7.05
N VAL A 5 -4.98 -19.73 -7.35
CA VAL A 5 -4.10 -19.27 -8.44
C VAL A 5 -2.68 -19.78 -8.29
N ALA A 6 -2.15 -19.87 -7.06
CA ALA A 6 -0.83 -20.42 -6.81
C ALA A 6 -0.70 -21.88 -7.29
N GLU A 7 -1.78 -22.65 -7.26
CA GLU A 7 -1.79 -24.05 -7.64
C GLU A 7 -1.90 -24.19 -9.15
N LYS A 8 -2.60 -23.25 -9.81
CA LYS A 8 -2.61 -23.12 -11.27
C LYS A 8 -1.22 -22.79 -11.82
N VAL A 9 -0.51 -21.85 -11.19
CA VAL A 9 0.89 -21.51 -11.56
C VAL A 9 1.80 -22.74 -11.45
N ARG A 10 1.74 -23.46 -10.33
CA ARG A 10 2.56 -24.68 -10.15
C ARG A 10 2.16 -25.79 -11.13
N ALA A 11 0.88 -25.94 -11.45
CA ALA A 11 0.41 -26.92 -12.45
C ALA A 11 0.93 -26.61 -13.86
N ALA A 12 1.18 -25.34 -14.19
CA ALA A 12 1.84 -24.92 -15.42
C ALA A 12 3.37 -25.00 -15.37
N GLY A 13 3.95 -25.53 -14.29
CA GLY A 13 5.41 -25.65 -14.10
C GLY A 13 6.10 -24.37 -13.62
N GLY A 14 5.34 -23.37 -13.16
CA GLY A 14 5.87 -22.11 -12.66
C GLY A 14 6.15 -22.10 -11.15
N GLU A 15 6.89 -21.09 -10.72
CA GLU A 15 7.19 -20.80 -9.32
C GLU A 15 6.72 -19.39 -8.94
N ILE A 16 6.46 -19.17 -7.65
CA ILE A 16 5.99 -17.88 -7.12
C ILE A 16 7.00 -17.41 -6.07
N PHE A 17 7.33 -16.12 -6.14
CA PHE A 17 8.18 -15.43 -5.18
C PHE A 17 7.48 -14.15 -4.72
N ALA A 18 7.48 -13.89 -3.42
CA ALA A 18 7.11 -12.60 -2.85
C ALA A 18 8.37 -11.83 -2.48
N ILE A 19 8.54 -10.64 -3.07
CA ILE A 19 9.73 -9.82 -2.88
C ILE A 19 9.35 -8.59 -2.06
N SER A 20 10.16 -8.26 -1.06
CA SER A 20 9.94 -7.13 -0.15
C SER A 20 11.16 -6.23 -0.10
N SER A 21 10.96 -4.92 0.03
CA SER A 21 12.05 -3.95 0.28
C SER A 21 12.55 -3.96 1.73
N GLU A 22 12.18 -4.97 2.51
CA GLU A 22 12.71 -5.23 3.85
C GLU A 22 13.82 -6.30 3.81
N PRO A 23 14.68 -6.37 4.84
CA PRO A 23 15.67 -7.44 4.99
C PRO A 23 15.03 -8.82 5.02
N GLN A 24 15.82 -9.84 4.64
CA GLN A 24 15.38 -11.23 4.58
C GLN A 24 14.70 -11.71 5.87
N VAL A 25 15.24 -11.36 7.04
CA VAL A 25 14.66 -11.75 8.35
C VAL A 25 13.20 -11.29 8.53
N LEU A 26 12.83 -10.12 8.00
CA LEU A 26 11.45 -9.64 8.07
C LEU A 26 10.56 -10.28 7.01
N SER A 27 11.13 -10.62 5.86
CA SER A 27 10.44 -11.36 4.80
C SER A 27 10.11 -12.78 5.24
N ASP A 28 11.06 -13.49 5.87
CA ASP A 28 10.87 -14.82 6.44
C ASP A 28 9.79 -14.80 7.54
N ARG A 29 9.85 -13.79 8.43
CA ARG A 29 8.81 -13.60 9.45
C ARG A 29 7.43 -13.42 8.83
N ALA A 30 7.31 -12.64 7.75
CA ALA A 30 6.04 -12.46 7.05
C ALA A 30 5.57 -13.79 6.42
N LYS A 31 6.46 -14.60 5.86
CA LYS A 31 6.16 -15.95 5.36
C LYS A 31 5.52 -16.81 6.44
N GLU A 32 6.10 -16.83 7.64
CA GLU A 32 5.61 -17.60 8.79
C GLU A 32 4.29 -17.05 9.34
N GLU A 33 4.23 -15.76 9.65
CA GLU A 33 3.05 -15.12 10.27
C GLU A 33 1.83 -15.12 9.35
N TRP A 34 2.03 -14.91 8.04
CA TRP A 34 0.96 -14.90 7.05
C TRP A 34 0.73 -16.26 6.40
N ARG A 35 1.53 -17.27 6.77
CA ARG A 35 1.44 -18.66 6.29
C ARG A 35 1.48 -18.74 4.76
N LEU A 36 2.41 -17.99 4.16
CA LEU A 36 2.60 -17.98 2.71
C LEU A 36 3.15 -19.34 2.26
N ASN A 37 2.60 -19.88 1.18
CA ASN A 37 2.97 -21.19 0.63
C ASN A 37 3.97 -21.07 -0.55
N PHE A 38 4.68 -19.95 -0.63
CA PHE A 38 5.68 -19.64 -1.64
C PHE A 38 6.86 -18.91 -1.00
N GLU A 39 7.97 -18.82 -1.73
CA GLU A 39 9.20 -18.24 -1.21
C GLU A 39 9.11 -16.72 -1.04
N THR A 40 9.79 -16.21 -0.02
CA THR A 40 9.88 -14.78 0.27
C THR A 40 11.32 -14.32 0.18
N VAL A 41 11.56 -13.21 -0.50
CA VAL A 41 12.91 -12.65 -0.70
C VAL A 41 12.93 -11.22 -0.19
N GLY A 42 13.85 -10.93 0.73
CA GLY A 42 14.14 -9.58 1.15
C GLY A 42 15.14 -8.92 0.21
N ASP A 43 14.75 -7.82 -0.41
CA ASP A 43 15.53 -6.98 -1.31
C ASP A 43 15.70 -5.56 -0.73
N PRO A 44 16.33 -5.39 0.44
CA PRO A 44 16.45 -4.08 1.11
C PRO A 44 17.30 -3.08 0.31
N HIS A 45 18.19 -3.58 -0.56
CA HIS A 45 19.04 -2.76 -1.40
C HIS A 45 18.53 -2.57 -2.83
N HIS A 46 17.33 -3.07 -3.12
CA HIS A 46 16.62 -2.92 -4.40
C HIS A 46 17.39 -3.50 -5.60
N GLU A 47 18.20 -4.53 -5.39
CA GLU A 47 19.03 -5.16 -6.43
C GLU A 47 18.14 -5.87 -7.47
N ILE A 48 17.14 -6.62 -7.01
CA ILE A 48 16.21 -7.33 -7.90
C ILE A 48 15.33 -6.32 -8.64
N ALA A 49 14.81 -5.32 -7.93
CA ALA A 49 14.02 -4.26 -8.54
C ALA A 49 14.82 -3.46 -9.58
N GLU A 50 16.09 -3.14 -9.28
CA GLU A 50 16.98 -2.43 -10.20
C GLU A 50 17.31 -3.26 -11.44
N ASP A 51 17.53 -4.57 -11.30
CA ASP A 51 17.77 -5.46 -12.43
C ASP A 51 16.52 -5.62 -13.31
N CYS A 52 15.32 -5.72 -12.72
CA CYS A 52 14.06 -5.71 -13.46
C CYS A 52 13.90 -4.42 -14.28
N ARG A 53 14.22 -3.26 -13.69
CA ARG A 53 14.18 -1.98 -14.39
C ARG A 53 15.19 -1.92 -15.54
N LYS A 54 16.45 -2.34 -15.30
CA LYS A 54 17.51 -2.36 -16.33
C LYS A 54 17.16 -3.24 -17.53
N ARG A 55 16.44 -4.34 -17.29
CA ARG A 55 15.94 -5.25 -18.33
C ARG A 55 14.70 -4.73 -19.05
N GLY A 56 14.12 -3.62 -18.59
CA GLY A 56 12.85 -3.10 -19.10
C GLY A 56 11.64 -3.96 -18.73
N TRP A 57 11.76 -4.81 -17.72
CA TRP A 57 10.70 -5.72 -17.28
C TRP A 57 9.64 -4.98 -16.46
N LEU A 58 10.04 -4.32 -15.38
CA LEU A 58 9.14 -3.59 -14.49
C LEU A 58 9.92 -2.50 -13.74
N ASP A 59 9.35 -1.30 -13.61
CA ASP A 59 9.94 -0.16 -12.91
C ASP A 59 9.05 0.27 -11.74
N LEU A 60 9.29 -0.29 -10.56
CA LEU A 60 8.47 0.00 -9.39
C LEU A 60 8.73 1.42 -8.87
N PHE A 61 7.65 2.14 -8.57
CA PHE A 61 7.75 3.39 -7.82
C PHE A 61 8.33 3.13 -6.43
N VAL A 62 9.36 3.89 -6.02
CA VAL A 62 9.95 3.80 -4.68
C VAL A 62 9.55 5.00 -3.84
N ASN A 63 8.86 4.74 -2.73
CA ASN A 63 8.59 5.75 -1.73
C ASN A 63 9.74 5.84 -0.72
N VAL A 64 10.32 7.02 -0.61
CA VAL A 64 11.50 7.33 0.24
C VAL A 64 11.12 8.09 1.50
N HIS A 65 9.85 8.50 1.65
CA HIS A 65 9.31 9.17 2.82
C HIS A 65 8.82 8.14 3.84
N LEU A 66 9.69 7.81 4.80
CA LEU A 66 9.44 6.77 5.80
C LEU A 66 8.91 7.31 7.13
N GLY A 67 8.74 8.62 7.27
CA GLY A 67 8.41 9.25 8.55
C GLY A 67 7.07 8.75 9.11
N PHE A 68 6.05 8.65 8.26
CA PHE A 68 4.75 8.14 8.66
C PHE A 68 4.76 6.64 9.01
N ILE A 69 5.44 5.81 8.20
CA ILE A 69 5.57 4.37 8.46
C ILE A 69 6.30 4.14 9.78
N ARG A 70 7.46 4.77 9.98
CA ARG A 70 8.24 4.70 11.23
C ARG A 70 7.44 5.19 12.43
N GLN A 71 6.64 6.25 12.28
CA GLN A 71 5.76 6.72 13.36
C GLN A 71 4.70 5.68 13.74
N SER A 72 4.15 4.98 12.73
CA SER A 72 3.09 4.00 12.90
C SER A 72 3.60 2.68 13.48
N THR A 73 4.86 2.33 13.25
CA THR A 73 5.47 1.07 13.71
C THR A 73 6.30 1.19 14.99
N LYS A 74 6.50 2.38 15.56
CA LYS A 74 7.19 2.58 16.87
C LYS A 74 6.67 1.73 18.04
N LYS A 75 5.49 1.13 17.91
CA LYS A 75 4.89 0.22 18.90
C LYS A 75 4.97 -1.26 18.51
N ALA A 76 5.34 -1.58 17.27
CA ALA A 76 5.47 -2.94 16.80
C ALA A 76 6.71 -3.57 17.46
N LYS A 77 6.49 -4.49 18.40
CA LYS A 77 7.59 -5.22 19.05
C LYS A 77 8.26 -6.15 18.05
N GLY A 78 9.56 -5.93 17.82
CA GLY A 78 10.38 -6.76 16.92
C GLY A 78 10.13 -6.53 15.43
N TRP A 79 9.43 -5.46 15.06
CA TRP A 79 9.20 -5.10 13.65
C TRP A 79 9.43 -3.60 13.47
N GLU A 80 10.70 -3.22 13.38
CA GLU A 80 11.08 -1.88 12.97
C GLU A 80 11.31 -1.88 11.46
N PRO A 81 10.45 -1.24 10.66
CA PRO A 81 10.62 -1.18 9.23
C PRO A 81 11.88 -0.41 8.90
N THR A 82 12.77 -1.04 8.13
CA THR A 82 14.11 -0.50 7.91
C THR A 82 14.20 0.24 6.59
N HIS A 83 13.68 -0.37 5.51
CA HIS A 83 13.61 0.18 4.15
C HIS A 83 14.79 1.13 3.83
N PRO A 84 16.04 0.64 3.81
CA PRO A 84 17.20 1.53 3.82
C PRO A 84 17.31 2.41 2.56
N LYS A 85 16.71 1.99 1.45
CA LYS A 85 16.57 2.78 0.21
C LYS A 85 15.13 3.27 -0.07
N GLY A 86 14.23 3.17 0.90
CA GLY A 86 12.79 3.34 0.70
C GLY A 86 12.07 2.01 0.44
N TYR A 87 10.75 2.07 0.30
CA TYR A 87 9.93 0.92 -0.03
C TYR A 87 9.37 1.05 -1.44
N PHE A 88 9.47 -0.02 -2.22
CA PHE A 88 8.77 -0.04 -3.50
C PHE A 88 7.27 -0.22 -3.26
N GLN A 89 6.48 0.44 -4.10
CA GLN A 89 5.05 0.18 -4.19
C GLN A 89 4.81 -1.23 -4.75
N PRO A 90 3.65 -1.85 -4.46
CA PRO A 90 3.35 -3.17 -4.95
C PRO A 90 3.47 -3.26 -6.48
N GLY A 91 3.87 -4.42 -6.97
CA GLY A 91 3.88 -4.75 -8.39
C GLY A 91 3.76 -6.25 -8.59
N VAL A 92 3.46 -6.64 -9.83
CA VAL A 92 3.36 -8.04 -10.23
C VAL A 92 4.13 -8.20 -11.53
N LEU A 93 4.97 -9.22 -11.60
CA LEU A 93 5.75 -9.57 -12.78
C LEU A 93 5.68 -11.08 -12.99
N ALA A 94 5.27 -11.50 -14.17
CA ALA A 94 5.37 -12.88 -14.63
C ALA A 94 6.34 -12.93 -15.82
N VAL A 95 7.32 -13.81 -15.74
CA VAL A 95 8.37 -13.97 -16.76
C VAL A 95 8.46 -15.45 -17.13
N ALA A 96 8.56 -15.75 -18.42
CA ALA A 96 8.83 -17.10 -18.91
C ALA A 96 10.31 -17.47 -18.69
N GLU A 97 10.63 -18.76 -18.75
CA GLU A 97 12.01 -19.27 -18.59
C GLU A 97 13.02 -18.61 -19.55
N ASN A 98 12.57 -18.26 -20.76
CA ASN A 98 13.40 -17.58 -21.77
C ASN A 98 13.58 -16.06 -21.53
N GLY A 99 13.04 -15.51 -20.43
CA GLY A 99 13.12 -14.09 -20.10
C GLY A 99 12.05 -13.19 -20.73
N ARG A 100 11.07 -13.76 -21.47
CA ARG A 100 9.93 -13.01 -22.00
C ARG A 100 8.98 -12.61 -20.87
N VAL A 101 8.58 -11.34 -20.82
CA VAL A 101 7.56 -10.87 -19.88
C VAL A 101 6.18 -11.33 -20.35
N LEU A 102 5.49 -12.08 -19.49
CA LEU A 102 4.15 -12.63 -19.74
C LEU A 102 3.05 -11.73 -19.18
N TYR A 103 3.35 -11.05 -18.07
CA TYR A 103 2.45 -10.08 -17.44
C TYR A 103 3.27 -9.12 -16.59
N ARG A 104 2.86 -7.85 -16.55
CA ARG A 104 3.46 -6.87 -15.63
C ARG A 104 2.47 -5.80 -15.23
N TRP A 105 2.54 -5.39 -13.97
CA TRP A 105 1.75 -4.32 -13.38
C TRP A 105 2.56 -3.61 -12.30
N GLU A 106 2.41 -2.28 -12.23
CA GLU A 106 3.02 -1.45 -11.18
C GLU A 106 1.94 -0.67 -10.42
N GLY A 107 2.05 -0.63 -9.10
CA GLY A 107 1.28 0.26 -8.27
C GLY A 107 1.88 1.66 -8.27
N VAL A 108 1.20 2.63 -8.90
CA VAL A 108 1.55 4.05 -8.76
C VAL A 108 0.76 4.64 -7.58
N PRO A 109 1.40 5.29 -6.60
CA PRO A 109 0.69 5.82 -5.44
C PRO A 109 -0.20 6.99 -5.88
N THR A 110 -1.49 6.93 -5.55
CA THR A 110 -2.47 7.97 -5.85
C THR A 110 -3.47 8.11 -4.68
N HIS A 111 -4.24 9.20 -4.67
CA HIS A 111 -5.31 9.33 -3.69
C HIS A 111 -6.38 8.23 -3.79
N ASN A 112 -6.60 7.67 -4.99
CA ASN A 112 -7.61 6.63 -5.22
C ASN A 112 -7.20 5.27 -4.63
N ASN A 113 -5.90 5.03 -4.49
CA ASN A 113 -5.36 3.80 -3.91
C ASN A 113 -4.65 4.03 -2.57
N ILE A 114 -4.92 5.16 -1.92
CA ILE A 114 -4.41 5.49 -0.59
C ILE A 114 -2.88 5.51 -0.56
N GLY A 115 -2.25 6.14 -1.56
CA GLY A 115 -0.80 6.18 -1.70
C GLY A 115 -0.17 4.80 -1.94
N GLY A 116 -0.90 3.92 -2.64
CA GLY A 116 -0.48 2.56 -3.01
C GLY A 116 -0.75 1.48 -1.95
N ALA A 117 -1.42 1.84 -0.85
CA ALA A 117 -1.81 0.90 0.20
C ALA A 117 -3.00 -0.01 -0.18
N ALA A 118 -3.75 0.33 -1.24
CA ALA A 118 -4.91 -0.43 -1.73
C ALA A 118 -4.82 -0.71 -3.24
N GLY A 119 -5.69 -1.58 -3.75
CA GLY A 119 -5.92 -1.76 -5.18
C GLY A 119 -4.82 -2.53 -5.92
N ARG A 120 -4.74 -3.83 -5.67
CA ARG A 120 -3.87 -4.75 -6.41
C ARG A 120 -4.69 -5.48 -7.47
N PRO A 121 -4.09 -5.88 -8.60
CA PRO A 121 -4.79 -6.72 -9.58
C PRO A 121 -5.30 -7.99 -8.90
N THR A 122 -6.51 -8.42 -9.26
CA THR A 122 -7.02 -9.72 -8.80
C THR A 122 -6.12 -10.85 -9.29
N ALA A 123 -5.91 -11.86 -8.43
CA ALA A 123 -5.02 -12.97 -8.77
C ALA A 123 -5.51 -13.76 -10.00
N ASP A 124 -6.84 -13.92 -10.16
CA ASP A 124 -7.42 -14.59 -11.33
C ASP A 124 -7.17 -13.82 -12.63
N HIS A 125 -7.22 -12.47 -12.60
CA HIS A 125 -6.88 -11.66 -13.76
C HIS A 125 -5.42 -11.82 -14.14
N VAL A 126 -4.49 -11.69 -13.17
CA VAL A 126 -3.05 -11.88 -13.39
C VAL A 126 -2.79 -13.24 -14.02
N TRP A 127 -3.40 -14.31 -13.47
CA TRP A 127 -3.25 -15.65 -14.03
C TRP A 127 -3.82 -15.76 -15.43
N SER A 128 -5.04 -15.28 -15.67
CA SER A 128 -5.68 -15.34 -16.98
C SER A 128 -4.83 -14.67 -18.07
N ARG A 129 -4.24 -13.50 -17.78
CA ARG A 129 -3.37 -12.77 -18.72
C ARG A 129 -2.04 -13.49 -18.93
N THR A 130 -1.48 -14.07 -17.87
CA THR A 130 -0.25 -14.86 -17.94
C THR A 130 -0.45 -16.12 -18.78
N GLU A 131 -1.54 -16.86 -18.55
CA GLU A 131 -1.90 -18.08 -19.29
C GLU A 131 -2.18 -17.80 -20.77
N GLU A 132 -2.89 -16.70 -21.07
CA GLU A 132 -3.08 -16.21 -22.44
C GLU A 132 -1.72 -15.96 -23.12
N ALA A 133 -0.83 -15.20 -22.48
CA ALA A 133 0.49 -14.87 -23.02
C ALA A 133 1.39 -16.11 -23.22
N LEU A 134 1.27 -17.12 -22.34
CA LEU A 134 1.95 -18.41 -22.48
C LEU A 134 1.47 -19.16 -23.74
N GLY A 135 0.17 -19.13 -24.03
CA GLY A 135 -0.42 -19.76 -25.22
C GLY A 135 0.03 -19.16 -26.55
N GLU A 136 0.49 -17.91 -26.56
CA GLU A 136 0.94 -17.20 -27.77
C GLU A 136 2.34 -17.61 -28.28
N GLY A 137 3.06 -18.44 -27.53
CA GLY A 137 4.37 -18.99 -27.92
C GLY A 137 5.58 -18.08 -27.63
N ALA A 138 6.78 -18.67 -27.60
CA ALA A 138 8.01 -18.04 -27.09
C ALA A 138 8.57 -16.87 -27.91
N LEU A 139 8.08 -16.66 -29.14
CA LEU A 139 8.61 -15.68 -30.11
C LEU A 139 7.86 -14.34 -30.12
N LYS A 140 6.80 -14.20 -29.31
CA LYS A 140 6.10 -12.93 -29.16
C LYS A 140 6.91 -11.94 -28.31
N VAL A 141 6.62 -10.66 -28.53
CA VAL A 141 7.15 -9.56 -27.71
C VAL A 141 6.66 -9.66 -26.26
N ASP A 142 7.37 -8.95 -25.38
CA ASP A 142 7.00 -8.76 -23.97
C ASP A 142 5.60 -8.17 -23.82
N ALA A 143 4.88 -8.59 -22.78
CA ALA A 143 3.58 -8.01 -22.45
C ALA A 143 3.69 -6.51 -22.15
N GLU A 144 2.70 -5.73 -22.58
CA GLU A 144 2.59 -4.32 -22.20
C GLU A 144 2.30 -4.18 -20.70
N LEU A 145 2.55 -2.98 -20.16
CA LEU A 145 2.20 -2.67 -18.78
C LEU A 145 0.68 -2.61 -18.64
N ASP A 146 0.13 -3.42 -17.74
CA ASP A 146 -1.31 -3.38 -17.45
C ASP A 146 -1.64 -2.10 -16.68
N ALA A 147 -2.32 -1.16 -17.33
CA ALA A 147 -2.59 0.16 -16.77
C ALA A 147 -3.91 0.22 -15.98
N ASP A 148 -4.85 -0.70 -16.23
CA ASP A 148 -6.20 -0.69 -15.63
C ASP A 148 -6.72 -2.12 -15.37
N PRO A 149 -6.03 -2.91 -14.53
CA PRO A 149 -6.51 -4.23 -14.18
C PRO A 149 -7.71 -4.15 -13.22
N PRO A 150 -8.61 -5.16 -13.22
CA PRO A 150 -9.60 -5.31 -12.16
C PRO A 150 -8.89 -5.46 -10.81
N LEU A 151 -9.22 -4.54 -9.89
CA LEU A 151 -8.59 -4.45 -8.58
C LEU A 151 -9.36 -5.24 -7.51
N ASP A 152 -8.63 -5.82 -6.56
CA ASP A 152 -9.14 -6.57 -5.42
C ASP A 152 -9.96 -5.72 -4.45
N MET A 153 -9.59 -4.45 -4.30
CA MET A 153 -10.26 -3.49 -3.45
C MET A 153 -10.13 -2.07 -3.98
N ARG A 154 -11.14 -1.25 -3.70
CA ARG A 154 -11.06 0.20 -3.91
C ARG A 154 -10.53 0.88 -2.66
N GLY A 155 -9.75 1.94 -2.85
CA GLY A 155 -9.39 2.82 -1.75
C GLY A 155 -10.62 3.55 -1.19
N VAL A 156 -10.53 3.94 0.09
CA VAL A 156 -11.49 4.88 0.69
C VAL A 156 -11.21 6.30 0.19
N PRO A 157 -12.21 7.19 0.13
CA PRO A 157 -12.00 8.59 -0.24
C PRO A 157 -10.90 9.24 0.60
N TRP A 158 -9.95 9.90 -0.07
CA TRP A 158 -8.77 10.45 0.59
C TRP A 158 -9.05 11.36 1.81
N PRO A 159 -10.02 12.30 1.76
CA PRO A 159 -10.34 13.11 2.94
C PRO A 159 -10.79 12.25 4.12
N LEU A 160 -11.60 11.23 3.88
CA LEU A 160 -12.07 10.31 4.92
C LEU A 160 -10.89 9.51 5.51
N PHE A 161 -10.00 8.99 4.66
CA PHE A 161 -8.80 8.29 5.11
C PHE A 161 -7.95 9.14 6.05
N VAL A 162 -7.64 10.38 5.63
CA VAL A 162 -6.86 11.33 6.43
C VAL A 162 -7.56 11.64 7.75
N SER A 163 -8.88 11.86 7.75
CA SER A 163 -9.65 12.09 8.98
C SER A 163 -9.58 10.90 9.93
N LEU A 164 -9.65 9.67 9.43
CA LEU A 164 -9.52 8.47 10.25
C LEU A 164 -8.12 8.34 10.86
N LEU A 165 -7.06 8.63 10.12
CA LEU A 165 -5.69 8.64 10.64
C LEU A 165 -5.51 9.68 11.75
N VAL A 166 -6.04 10.88 11.56
CA VAL A 166 -6.00 11.95 12.56
C VAL A 166 -6.81 11.58 13.80
N ALA A 167 -7.99 10.98 13.63
CA ALA A 167 -8.81 10.49 14.74
C ALA A 167 -8.11 9.36 15.52
N ASN A 168 -7.38 8.48 14.82
CA ASN A 168 -6.60 7.44 15.47
C ASN A 168 -5.45 8.01 16.34
N GLY A 169 -4.84 9.12 15.90
CA GLY A 169 -3.89 9.91 16.69
C GLY A 169 -4.54 10.96 17.60
N TRP A 170 -5.81 10.77 18.00
CA TRP A 170 -6.53 11.62 18.95
C TRP A 170 -6.63 13.09 18.54
N PHE A 171 -6.72 13.37 17.24
CA PHE A 171 -6.82 14.71 16.68
C PHE A 171 -5.58 15.59 16.91
N LEU A 172 -4.46 14.99 17.31
CA LEU A 172 -3.17 15.67 17.54
C LEU A 172 -2.13 15.35 16.46
N THR A 173 -2.23 14.20 15.80
CA THR A 173 -1.34 13.75 14.71
C THR A 173 -2.05 12.67 13.90
N GLY A 174 -1.62 12.43 12.66
CA GLY A 174 -1.98 11.19 11.96
C GLY A 174 -1.30 9.98 12.61
N ARG A 175 -1.99 8.84 12.65
CA ARG A 175 -1.42 7.55 13.10
C ARG A 175 -2.00 6.38 12.31
N GLY A 176 -1.13 5.52 11.77
CA GLY A 176 -1.54 4.28 11.08
C GLY A 176 -2.30 3.29 11.96
N PHE A 177 -2.95 2.33 11.32
CA PHE A 177 -3.75 1.29 11.97
C PHE A 177 -2.97 -0.01 12.07
N GLU A 178 -2.99 -0.64 13.24
CA GLU A 178 -2.39 -1.96 13.47
C GLU A 178 -3.40 -3.10 13.25
N SER A 179 -4.70 -2.78 13.24
CA SER A 179 -5.78 -3.75 13.00
C SER A 179 -7.07 -3.07 12.55
N GLU A 180 -7.97 -3.83 11.94
CA GLU A 180 -9.29 -3.34 11.54
C GLU A 180 -10.12 -2.79 12.70
N LYS A 181 -9.96 -3.35 13.90
CA LYS A 181 -10.64 -2.85 15.12
C LYS A 181 -10.30 -1.39 15.42
N GLN A 182 -9.07 -0.97 15.12
CA GLN A 182 -8.65 0.42 15.31
C GLN A 182 -9.33 1.37 14.31
N ILE A 183 -9.67 0.90 13.11
CA ILE A 183 -10.40 1.71 12.12
C ILE A 183 -11.80 2.04 12.66
N GLY A 184 -12.53 1.03 13.17
CA GLY A 184 -13.83 1.22 13.79
C GLY A 184 -13.78 2.16 15.01
N ALA A 185 -12.78 1.99 15.87
CA ALA A 185 -12.56 2.88 17.01
C ALA A 185 -12.25 4.32 16.59
N ALA A 186 -11.46 4.52 15.52
CA ALA A 186 -11.16 5.85 14.98
C ALA A 186 -12.41 6.51 14.38
N ALA A 187 -13.28 5.75 13.71
CA ALA A 187 -14.56 6.25 13.20
C ALA A 187 -15.47 6.74 14.34
N LEU A 188 -15.56 5.99 15.44
CA LEU A 188 -16.31 6.40 16.63
C LEU A 188 -15.73 7.67 17.28
N LYS A 189 -14.39 7.76 17.37
CA LYS A 189 -13.73 8.99 17.84
C LYS A 189 -14.05 10.18 16.94
N LEU A 190 -14.03 9.98 15.62
CA LEU A 190 -14.35 11.04 14.65
C LEU A 190 -15.78 11.55 14.84
N LEU A 191 -16.74 10.65 15.00
CA LEU A 191 -18.13 11.02 15.29
C LEU A 191 -18.25 11.79 16.62
N GLY A 192 -17.62 11.29 17.68
CA GLY A 192 -17.60 11.95 18.99
C GLY A 192 -16.96 13.35 18.94
N PHE A 193 -15.86 13.51 18.20
CA PHE A 193 -15.18 14.79 18.03
C PHE A 193 -16.05 15.82 17.28
N LEU A 194 -16.68 15.42 16.17
CA LEU A 194 -17.61 16.28 15.43
C LEU A 194 -18.81 16.67 16.31
N THR A 195 -19.36 15.71 17.04
CA THR A 195 -20.49 15.96 17.96
C THR A 195 -20.08 16.92 19.07
N SER A 196 -18.87 16.79 19.61
CA SER A 196 -18.37 17.69 20.67
C SER A 196 -18.25 19.14 20.21
N TRP A 197 -17.81 19.39 18.96
CA TRP A 197 -17.80 20.73 18.38
C TRP A 197 -19.21 21.28 18.20
N ILE A 198 -20.14 20.47 17.64
CA ILE A 198 -21.54 20.89 17.47
C ILE A 198 -22.14 21.29 18.82
N VAL A 199 -21.98 20.45 19.85
CA VAL A 199 -22.47 20.74 21.20
C VAL A 199 -21.79 22.00 21.77
N ALA A 200 -20.47 22.17 21.60
CA ALA A 200 -19.78 23.37 22.05
C ALA A 200 -20.36 24.65 21.41
N PHE A 201 -20.62 24.64 20.10
CA PHE A 201 -21.21 25.80 19.41
C PHE A 201 -22.66 26.09 19.80
N LEU A 202 -23.42 25.07 20.24
CA LEU A 202 -24.80 25.24 20.70
C LEU A 202 -24.88 25.76 22.14
N TRP A 203 -23.95 25.37 23.00
CA TRP A 203 -24.06 25.57 24.46
C TRP A 203 -23.06 26.56 25.06
N LEU A 204 -21.99 26.91 24.35
CA LEU A 204 -20.95 27.83 24.83
C LEU A 204 -20.91 29.13 24.01
N PRO A 205 -20.32 30.22 24.54
CA PRO A 205 -20.17 31.45 23.78
C PRO A 205 -19.41 31.24 22.47
N VAL A 206 -19.94 31.77 21.35
CA VAL A 206 -19.44 31.48 20.00
C VAL A 206 -17.99 31.92 19.79
N ILE A 207 -17.60 33.06 20.35
CA ILE A 207 -16.25 33.63 20.16
C ILE A 207 -15.14 32.69 20.69
N PRO A 208 -15.13 32.26 21.96
CA PRO A 208 -14.09 31.36 22.45
C PRO A 208 -14.10 29.99 21.75
N VAL A 209 -15.27 29.44 21.41
CA VAL A 209 -15.34 28.17 20.66
C VAL A 209 -14.72 28.32 19.26
N THR A 210 -15.01 29.43 18.58
CA THR A 210 -14.40 29.75 17.29
C THR A 210 -12.88 29.88 17.38
N LEU A 211 -12.38 30.61 18.39
CA LEU A 211 -10.93 30.77 18.60
C LEU A 211 -10.25 29.43 18.89
N ALA A 212 -10.87 28.57 19.70
CA ALA A 212 -10.36 27.22 19.96
C ALA A 212 -10.32 26.37 18.68
N CYS A 213 -11.37 26.43 17.87
CA CYS A 213 -11.44 25.73 16.59
C CYS A 213 -10.33 26.20 15.63
N LEU A 214 -10.15 27.52 15.50
CA LEU A 214 -9.08 28.11 14.68
C LEU A 214 -7.69 27.72 15.18
N ALA A 215 -7.48 27.70 16.49
CA ALA A 215 -6.21 27.26 17.08
C ALA A 215 -5.93 25.78 16.77
N TRP A 216 -6.94 24.91 16.88
CA TRP A 216 -6.83 23.50 16.52
C TRP A 216 -6.55 23.32 15.01
N LEU A 217 -7.24 24.06 14.14
CA LEU A 217 -7.00 24.05 12.70
C LEU A 217 -5.56 24.48 12.36
N ALA A 218 -5.10 25.58 12.95
CA ALA A 218 -3.72 26.06 12.78
C ALA A 218 -2.69 25.01 13.22
N TYR A 219 -3.00 24.22 14.25
CA TYR A 219 -2.16 23.13 14.73
C TYR A 219 -2.17 21.89 13.82
N ILE A 220 -3.35 21.45 13.34
CA ILE A 220 -3.51 20.18 12.63
C ILE A 220 -3.22 20.27 11.13
N ILE A 221 -3.49 21.42 10.49
CA ILE A 221 -3.30 21.61 9.04
C ILE A 221 -1.86 21.32 8.58
N PRO A 222 -0.79 21.82 9.24
CA PRO A 222 0.58 21.50 8.85
C PRO A 222 0.87 20.00 8.93
N LYS A 223 0.30 19.28 9.91
CA LYS A 223 0.48 17.84 10.09
C LYS A 223 -0.25 17.02 9.03
N VAL A 224 -1.45 17.43 8.66
CA VAL A 224 -2.20 16.84 7.54
C VAL A 224 -1.46 17.05 6.22
N ARG A 225 -0.90 18.24 6.00
CA ARG A 225 -0.07 18.52 4.82
C ARG A 225 1.19 17.67 4.79
N TRP A 226 1.86 17.51 5.94
CA TRP A 226 3.00 16.61 6.06
C TRP A 226 2.60 15.17 5.74
N LEU A 227 1.51 14.67 6.33
CA LEU A 227 0.99 13.33 6.05
C LEU A 227 0.74 13.11 4.56
N GLY A 228 0.11 14.08 3.87
CA GLY A 228 -0.12 13.98 2.43
C GLY A 228 1.17 13.88 1.60
N LYS A 229 2.26 14.51 2.04
CA LYS A 229 3.58 14.40 1.39
C LYS A 229 4.25 13.06 1.65
N GLU A 230 3.99 12.39 2.77
CA GLU A 230 4.59 11.09 3.08
C GLU A 230 4.09 9.98 2.15
N PHE A 231 2.86 10.08 1.65
CA PHE A 231 2.30 9.10 0.70
C PHE A 231 2.77 9.30 -0.74
N GLN A 232 3.46 10.40 -1.06
CA GLN A 232 4.02 10.71 -2.38
C GLN A 232 3.03 10.46 -3.55
N ASN A 233 1.77 10.88 -3.37
CA ASN A 233 0.73 10.66 -4.37
C ASN A 233 1.06 11.36 -5.70
N GLU A 234 1.06 10.58 -6.78
CA GLU A 234 1.13 11.04 -8.16
C GLU A 234 -0.25 11.44 -8.68
N LYS A 235 -0.26 12.19 -9.79
CA LYS A 235 -1.48 12.41 -10.55
C LYS A 235 -1.90 11.08 -11.19
N SER A 236 -3.18 10.75 -11.12
CA SER A 236 -3.72 9.58 -11.84
C SER A 236 -3.40 9.74 -13.33
N ARG A 237 -2.78 8.70 -13.91
CA ARG A 237 -2.53 8.61 -15.36
C ARG A 237 -3.84 8.44 -16.12
#